data_AF-A0A847A5G2-F1
#
_entry.id   AF-A0A847A5G2-F1
#
_cell.length_a   1.000
_cell.length_b   1.000
_cell.length_c   1.000
_cell.angle_alpha   90.00
_cell.angle_beta   90.00
_cell.angle_gamma   90.00
#
_symmetry.space_group_name_H-M   'P 1'
#
loop_
_entity.id
_entity.type
_entity.pdbx_description
1 polymer ?
#
loop_
_entity_poly.entity_id
_entity_poly.type
_entity_poly.pdbx_seq_one_letter_code
_entity_poly.pdbx_strand_id
1 'polypeptide(L)' 'MSAMQHPADTHDLIRVHGARENNLKDVSIENPKRRLTGFTGVSGSGN' A
#
# COMPACT_ATOMS: atom_id res chain seq x y z
N MET A 1 5.44 -26.19 -14.81
CA MET A 1 5.66 -24.89 -15.46
C MET A 1 5.90 -23.87 -14.36
N SER A 2 7.15 -23.51 -14.09
CA SER A 2 7.48 -22.54 -13.06
C SER A 2 7.24 -21.15 -13.63
N ALA A 3 6.21 -20.45 -13.16
CA ALA A 3 6.04 -19.04 -13.49
C ALA A 3 7.32 -18.32 -13.02
N MET A 4 7.98 -17.58 -13.92
CA MET A 4 9.13 -16.74 -13.55
C MET A 4 8.69 -15.85 -12.38
N GLN A 5 9.28 -16.07 -11.20
CA GLN A 5 9.01 -15.25 -10.02
C GLN A 5 9.31 -13.79 -10.40
N HIS A 6 8.27 -12.96 -10.40
CA HIS A 6 8.46 -11.54 -10.63
C HIS A 6 9.27 -11.00 -9.45
N PRO A 7 10.24 -10.08 -9.63
CA PRO A 7 10.97 -9.47 -8.52
C PRO A 7 10.03 -8.80 -7.49
N ALA A 8 8.83 -8.41 -7.93
CA ALA A 8 7.79 -7.94 -7.04
C ALA A 8 7.26 -9.04 -6.09
N ASP A 9 7.26 -10.31 -6.48
CA ASP A 9 6.76 -11.41 -5.65
C ASP A 9 7.70 -11.82 -4.51
N THR A 10 8.95 -11.34 -4.50
CA THR A 10 9.95 -11.66 -3.45
C THR A 10 9.68 -10.94 -2.12
N HIS A 11 8.81 -9.93 -2.11
CA HIS A 11 8.48 -9.16 -0.92
C HIS A 11 7.03 -9.43 -0.53
N ASP A 12 6.77 -9.68 0.75
CA ASP A 12 5.42 -9.93 1.24
C ASP A 12 4.61 -8.66 1.54
N LEU A 13 5.25 -7.49 1.51
CA LEU A 13 4.65 -6.20 1.87
C LEU A 13 4.82 -5.16 0.75
N ILE A 14 3.88 -4.23 0.68
CA ILE A 14 3.95 -2.98 -0.06
C ILE A 14 4.07 -1.87 1.00
N ARG A 15 5.14 -1.08 0.96
CA ARG A 15 5.34 0.04 1.87
C ARG A 15 5.13 1.35 1.15
N VAL A 16 4.33 2.22 1.73
CA VAL A 16 4.19 3.62 1.33
C VAL A 16 4.81 4.44 2.45
N HIS A 17 5.77 5.30 2.12
CA HIS A 17 6.43 6.18 3.08
C HIS A 17 6.21 7.62 2.66
N GLY A 18 5.77 8.44 3.62
CA GLY A 18 5.61 9.88 3.44
C GLY A 18 4.71 10.29 2.29
N ALA A 19 3.54 9.66 2.17
CA ALA A 19 2.52 10.11 1.24
C ALA A 19 2.02 11.51 1.66
N ARG A 20 2.19 12.48 0.75
CA ARG A 20 1.94 13.92 0.98
C ARG A 20 1.09 14.57 -0.09
N GLU A 21 0.58 13.78 -1.03
CA GLU A 21 -0.31 14.26 -2.08
C GLU A 21 -1.67 14.65 -1.49
N ASN A 22 -2.23 15.73 -2.04
CA ASN A 22 -3.52 16.32 -1.63
C ASN A 22 -3.60 16.64 -0.12
N ASN A 23 -4.39 15.90 0.65
CA ASN A 23 -4.62 16.15 2.08
C ASN A 23 -3.83 15.18 2.99
N LEU A 24 -3.02 14.30 2.40
CA LEU A 24 -2.22 13.34 3.18
C LEU A 24 -1.10 14.09 3.92
N LYS A 25 -1.01 13.88 5.23
CA LYS A 25 -0.01 14.52 6.10
C LYS A 25 1.10 13.54 6.43
N ASP A 26 1.98 13.29 5.47
CA ASP A 26 3.17 12.44 5.65
C ASP A 26 2.84 11.01 6.10
N VAL A 27 1.88 10.39 5.42
CA VAL A 27 1.35 9.09 5.83
C VAL A 27 2.30 7.97 5.42
N SER A 28 2.63 7.10 6.38
CA SER A 28 3.39 5.88 6.13
C SER A 28 2.55 4.65 6.46
N ILE A 29 2.38 3.74 5.49
CA ILE A 29 1.58 2.51 5.65
C ILE A 29 2.32 1.30 5.09
N GLU A 30 2.04 0.14 5.68
CA GLU A 30 2.48 -1.16 5.18
C GLU A 30 1.25 -2.01 4.83
N ASN A 31 1.17 -2.47 3.58
CA ASN A 31 0.07 -3.27 3.07
C ASN A 31 0.56 -4.69 2.69
N PRO A 32 0.06 -5.76 3.33
CA PRO A 32 0.45 -7.12 2.99
C PRO A 32 -0.05 -7.54 1.59
N LYS A 33 0.83 -8.21 0.84
CA LYS A 33 0.44 -8.82 -0.44
C LYS A 33 -0.45 -10.02 -0.21
N ARG A 34 -1.26 -10.34 -1.24
CA ARG A 34 -2.13 -11.52 -1.25
C ARG A 34 -3.17 -11.53 -0.11
N ARG A 35 -3.51 -10.35 0.42
CA ARG A 35 -4.59 -10.14 1.39
C ARG A 35 -5.48 -8.99 0.90
N LEU A 36 -6.77 -9.08 1.22
CA LEU A 36 -7.71 -7.99 0.98
C LEU A 36 -7.55 -6.96 2.11
N THR A 37 -6.96 -5.81 1.80
CA THR A 37 -6.76 -4.70 2.74
C THR A 37 -7.69 -3.55 2.35
N GLY A 38 -8.67 -3.25 3.20
CA GLY A 38 -9.57 -2.11 3.01
C GLY A 38 -9.08 -0.89 3.79
N PHE A 39 -8.93 0.25 3.12
CA PHE A 39 -8.70 1.54 3.77
C PHE A 39 -10.03 2.28 3.88
N THR A 40 -10.43 2.62 5.10
CA THR A 40 -11.64 3.39 5.37
C THR A 40 -11.28 4.69 6.08
N GLY A 41 -12.05 5.74 5.81
CA GLY A 41 -11.87 7.07 6.39
C GLY A 41 -13.15 7.88 6.28
N VAL A 42 -13.34 8.85 7.16
CA VAL A 42 -14.49 9.77 7.09
C VAL A 42 -14.36 10.65 5.85
N SER A 43 -15.45 10.82 5.08
CA SER A 43 -15.46 11.68 3.90
C SER A 43 -15.01 13.11 4.28
N GLY A 44 -13.83 13.51 3.80
CA GLY A 44 -13.19 14.79 4.15
C GLY A 44 -11.83 14.65 4.87
N SER A 45 -11.37 13.45 5.23
CA SER A 45 -10.04 13.25 5.84
C SER A 45 -8.88 13.28 4.85
N GLY A 46 -9.18 13.40 3.57
CA GLY A 46 -8.18 13.62 2.55
C GLY A 46 -7.94 12.49 1.57
N ASN A 47 -8.42 12.69 0.34
CA ASN A 47 -7.70 12.20 -0.84
C ASN A 47 -6.36 12.90 -0.93
#